data_AF-A0A4Y7I883-F1
#
_entry.id   AF-A0A4Y7I883-F1
#
_cell.length_a   1.000
_cell.length_b   1.000
_cell.length_c   1.000
_cell.angle_alpha   90.00
_cell.angle_beta   90.00
_cell.angle_gamma   90.00
#
_symmetry.space_group_name_H-M   'P 1'
#
loop_
_entity.id
_entity.type
_entity.pdbx_description
1 polymer ?
#
loop_
_entity_poly.entity_id
_entity_poly.type
_entity_poly.pdbx_seq_one_letter_code
_entity_poly.pdbx_strand_id
1 'polypeptide(L)'
;MPQTLRLAGRKTGGYIEVSITITGYAKKQETFSRISGYCEQNDIHSPNLTVYESLLYSAWLCIPSSVDIDTREMFDQTKACLWKQHWSYWRNPEYNAIRFFFTVICALLFGSIFWQMGGKIMKQQDFLNVMGSMFTAVTFLGVNSASSVQPVVGIERSVFYRERAAGLYFALPYALAQVNHPRALKRKSRTTIYQSHSCC
;
A
#
# COMPACT_ATOMS: atom_id res chain seq x y z
N MET A 1 -23.40 8.80 -1.94
CA MET A 1 -22.21 9.37 -2.62
C MET A 1 -22.31 9.52 -4.15
N PRO A 2 -22.98 8.67 -4.96
CA PRO A 2 -22.98 8.87 -6.42
C PRO A 2 -23.95 9.97 -6.93
N GLN A 3 -24.89 10.45 -6.11
CA GLN A 3 -25.92 11.41 -6.52
C GLN A 3 -25.41 12.86 -6.61
N THR A 4 -24.56 13.29 -5.67
CA THR A 4 -23.94 14.64 -5.68
C THR A 4 -23.04 14.87 -6.89
N LEU A 5 -22.35 13.83 -7.36
CA LEU A 5 -21.52 13.90 -8.57
C LEU A 5 -22.32 14.14 -9.86
N ARG A 6 -23.54 13.58 -9.93
CA ARG A 6 -24.48 13.84 -11.03
C ARG A 6 -25.08 15.25 -10.94
N LEU A 7 -25.37 15.72 -9.73
CA LEU A 7 -25.83 17.10 -9.51
C LEU A 7 -24.76 18.12 -9.92
N ALA A 8 -23.49 17.87 -9.64
CA ALA A 8 -22.39 18.72 -10.07
C ALA A 8 -22.05 18.60 -11.58
N GLY A 9 -22.61 17.63 -12.30
CA GLY A 9 -22.33 17.41 -13.73
C GLY A 9 -20.94 16.84 -14.01
N ARG A 10 -20.26 16.27 -13.01
CA ARG A 10 -18.87 15.78 -13.12
C ARG A 10 -18.75 14.26 -13.24
N LYS A 11 -19.86 13.51 -13.26
CA LYS A 11 -19.87 12.07 -13.55
C LYS A 11 -20.33 11.82 -14.99
N THR A 12 -19.43 11.32 -15.83
CA THR A 12 -19.67 11.07 -17.27
C THR A 12 -20.38 9.74 -17.58
N GLY A 13 -20.69 8.93 -16.56
CA GLY A 13 -21.27 7.59 -16.74
C GLY A 13 -22.78 7.53 -16.46
N GLY A 14 -23.55 7.05 -17.44
CA GLY A 14 -24.99 6.76 -17.37
C GLY A 14 -25.88 7.85 -17.97
N TYR A 15 -27.13 7.47 -18.30
CA TYR A 15 -28.15 8.41 -18.77
C TYR A 15 -28.91 9.02 -17.58
N ILE A 16 -29.19 10.33 -17.65
CA ILE A 16 -30.01 11.04 -16.67
C ILE A 16 -31.39 11.22 -17.31
N GLU A 17 -32.33 10.35 -16.97
CA GLU A 17 -33.70 10.42 -17.49
C GLU A 17 -34.59 11.38 -16.67
N VAL A 18 -34.11 11.89 -15.54
CA VAL A 18 -34.89 12.69 -14.59
C VAL A 18 -34.51 14.17 -14.65
N SER A 19 -35.50 15.06 -14.63
CA SER A 19 -35.29 16.51 -14.51
C SER A 19 -34.87 16.87 -13.08
N ILE A 20 -33.70 17.50 -12.94
CA ILE A 20 -33.17 17.92 -11.64
C ILE A 20 -33.66 19.35 -11.36
N THR A 21 -34.43 19.54 -10.29
CA THR A 21 -34.84 20.86 -9.81
C THR A 21 -34.10 21.21 -8.51
N ILE A 22 -33.74 22.49 -8.36
CA ILE A 22 -33.17 23.05 -7.13
C ILE A 22 -34.20 24.03 -6.61
N THR A 23 -34.73 23.80 -5.40
CA THR A 23 -35.74 24.66 -4.75
C THR A 23 -36.92 25.01 -5.66
N GLY A 24 -37.41 24.03 -6.45
CA GLY A 24 -38.55 24.20 -7.36
C GLY A 24 -38.23 24.74 -8.76
N TYR A 25 -37.00 25.19 -9.03
CA TYR A 25 -36.58 25.70 -10.34
C TYR A 25 -35.70 24.68 -11.10
N ALA A 26 -35.80 24.66 -12.43
CA ALA A 26 -34.95 23.80 -13.25
C ALA A 26 -33.47 24.15 -13.05
N LYS A 27 -32.66 23.13 -12.76
CA LYS A 27 -31.22 23.30 -12.54
C LYS A 27 -30.55 23.82 -13.81
N LYS A 28 -30.02 25.05 -13.76
CA LYS A 28 -29.10 25.59 -14.77
C LYS A 28 -27.66 25.24 -14.38
N GLN A 29 -26.98 24.44 -15.21
CA GLN A 29 -25.65 23.92 -14.90
C GLN A 29 -24.61 25.05 -14.72
N GLU A 30 -24.65 26.10 -15.55
CA GLU A 30 -23.71 27.22 -15.47
C GLU A 30 -23.77 27.98 -14.14
N THR A 31 -24.99 28.30 -13.69
CA THR A 31 -25.20 28.99 -12.42
C THR A 31 -24.81 28.09 -11.26
N PHE A 32 -25.20 26.81 -11.30
CA PHE A 32 -24.92 25.86 -10.23
C PHE A 32 -23.40 25.61 -10.06
N SER A 33 -22.66 25.46 -11.16
CA SER A 33 -21.20 25.29 -11.11
C SER A 33 -20.44 26.51 -10.54
N ARG A 34 -21.03 27.70 -10.57
CA ARG A 34 -20.43 28.93 -10.01
C ARG A 34 -20.68 29.09 -8.52
N ILE A 35 -21.86 28.69 -8.05
CA ILE A 35 -22.27 28.87 -6.64
C ILE A 35 -21.96 27.65 -5.77
N SER A 36 -21.76 26.48 -6.37
CA SER A 36 -21.49 25.24 -5.64
C SER A 36 -20.09 24.72 -5.96
N GLY A 37 -19.32 24.48 -4.90
CA GLY A 37 -18.07 23.73 -4.96
C GLY A 37 -18.34 22.28 -4.55
N TYR A 38 -17.74 21.34 -5.26
CA TYR A 38 -17.72 19.94 -4.86
C TYR A 38 -16.27 19.51 -4.61
N CYS A 39 -16.04 18.94 -3.42
CA CYS A 39 -14.81 18.23 -3.12
C CYS A 39 -15.14 16.73 -3.15
N GLU A 40 -14.46 15.96 -3.98
CA GLU A 40 -14.63 14.51 -3.95
C GLU A 40 -14.07 13.97 -2.64
N GLN A 41 -14.89 13.28 -1.86
CA GLN A 41 -14.38 12.52 -0.73
C GLN A 41 -13.72 11.24 -1.24
N ASN A 42 -12.41 11.28 -1.40
CA ASN A 42 -11.59 10.08 -1.54
C ASN A 42 -11.15 9.64 -0.15
N ASP A 43 -11.91 8.72 0.47
CA ASP A 43 -11.54 8.04 1.71
C ASP A 43 -10.45 6.98 1.46
N ILE A 44 -9.35 7.40 0.85
CA ILE A 44 -8.20 6.55 0.59
C ILE A 44 -7.28 6.67 1.81
N HIS A 45 -7.39 5.70 2.71
CA HIS A 45 -6.56 5.55 3.89
C HIS A 45 -5.88 4.19 3.90
N SER A 46 -4.71 4.08 4.56
CA SER A 46 -4.09 2.76 4.73
C SER A 46 -5.02 1.91 5.61
N PRO A 47 -5.47 0.74 5.14
CA PRO A 47 -6.54 -0.02 5.81
C PRO A 47 -6.14 -0.56 7.19
N ASN A 48 -4.84 -0.61 7.49
CA ASN A 48 -4.30 -1.24 8.71
C ASN A 48 -3.72 -0.25 9.71
N LEU A 49 -3.82 1.06 9.41
CA LEU A 49 -3.45 2.13 10.32
C LEU A 49 -4.70 2.75 10.95
N THR A 50 -4.58 3.12 12.22
CA THR A 50 -5.62 3.88 12.90
C THR A 50 -5.52 5.37 12.55
N VAL A 51 -6.62 6.10 12.71
CA VAL A 51 -6.65 7.57 12.49
C VAL A 51 -5.58 8.28 13.34
N TYR A 52 -5.41 7.86 14.60
CA TYR A 52 -4.40 8.43 15.50
C TYR A 52 -2.97 8.26 14.97
N GLU A 53 -2.62 7.06 14.51
CA GLU A 53 -1.28 6.78 13.98
C GLU A 53 -1.00 7.52 12.69
N SER A 54 -2.03 7.75 11.90
CA SER A 54 -1.94 8.48 10.66
C SER A 54 -1.75 9.98 10.89
N LEU A 55 -2.45 10.54 11.88
CA LEU A 55 -2.19 11.89 12.35
C LEU A 55 -0.77 12.02 12.93
N LEU A 56 -0.34 11.04 13.71
CA LEU A 56 1.01 11.04 14.28
C LEU A 56 2.09 10.93 13.20
N TYR A 57 1.87 10.11 12.17
CA TYR A 57 2.75 9.97 11.02
C TYR A 57 2.86 11.29 10.24
N SER A 58 1.74 11.95 9.97
CA SER A 58 1.74 13.28 9.34
C SER A 58 2.45 14.31 10.21
N ALA A 59 2.20 14.33 11.53
CA ALA A 59 2.90 15.23 12.45
C ALA A 59 4.41 14.97 12.45
N TRP A 60 4.84 13.70 12.44
CA TRP A 60 6.26 13.35 12.41
C TRP A 60 6.97 13.83 11.14
N LEU A 61 6.27 13.87 10.01
CA LEU A 61 6.78 14.39 8.75
C LEU A 61 6.74 15.93 8.64
N CYS A 62 5.88 16.60 9.40
CA CYS A 62 5.73 18.06 9.37
C CYS A 62 6.65 18.80 10.37
N ILE A 63 7.32 18.11 11.30
CA ILE A 63 8.22 18.77 12.26
C ILE A 63 9.53 19.15 11.56
N PRO A 64 9.97 20.43 11.61
CA PRO A 64 11.21 20.85 10.96
C PRO A 64 12.40 20.12 11.61
N SER A 65 13.10 19.29 10.82
CA SER A 65 14.33 18.63 11.25
C SER A 65 15.46 19.67 11.27
N SER A 66 15.74 20.24 12.44
CA SER A 66 16.69 21.33 12.65
C SER A 66 18.18 20.99 12.43
N VAL A 67 18.53 19.95 11.66
CA VAL A 67 19.92 19.49 11.51
C VAL A 67 20.21 18.90 10.12
N ASP A 68 21.36 19.30 9.55
CA ASP A 68 21.96 18.89 8.25
C ASP A 68 20.97 18.46 7.16
N ILE A 69 20.65 19.43 6.29
CA ILE A 69 19.33 19.59 5.66
C ILE A 69 18.98 18.44 4.69
N ASP A 70 19.92 17.89 3.94
CA ASP A 70 19.57 16.99 2.82
C ASP A 70 19.63 15.49 3.20
N THR A 71 20.70 15.05 3.85
CA THR A 71 20.93 13.61 4.09
C THR A 71 20.15 13.08 5.29
N ARG A 72 20.01 13.92 6.33
CA ARG A 72 19.37 13.55 7.59
C ARG A 72 17.85 13.53 7.47
N GLU A 73 17.27 14.43 6.67
CA GLU A 73 15.83 14.44 6.37
C GLU A 73 15.39 13.18 5.61
N MET A 74 16.17 12.71 4.64
CA MET A 74 15.87 11.47 3.92
C MET A 74 15.83 10.27 4.86
N PHE A 75 16.78 10.19 5.80
CA PHE A 75 16.83 9.07 6.76
C PHE A 75 15.66 9.11 7.75
N ASP A 76 15.25 10.29 8.20
CA ASP A 76 14.09 10.46 9.07
C ASP A 76 12.77 10.15 8.36
N GLN A 77 12.58 10.63 7.14
CA GLN A 77 11.45 10.26 6.28
C GLN A 77 11.42 8.76 6.01
N THR A 78 12.58 8.15 5.73
CA THR A 78 12.68 6.69 5.50
C THR A 78 12.29 5.92 6.76
N LYS A 79 12.73 6.34 7.94
CA LYS A 79 12.35 5.73 9.23
C LYS A 79 10.84 5.84 9.47
N ALA A 80 10.23 6.97 9.10
CA ALA A 80 8.79 7.16 9.20
C ALA A 80 8.01 6.22 8.27
N CYS A 81 8.35 6.21 6.98
CA CYS A 81 7.75 5.32 5.99
C CYS A 81 7.90 3.84 6.41
N LEU A 82 9.08 3.48 6.89
CA LEU A 82 9.42 2.12 7.33
C LEU A 82 8.62 1.68 8.55
N TRP A 83 8.43 2.58 9.52
CA TRP A 83 7.57 2.32 10.67
C TRP A 83 6.13 2.06 10.22
N LYS A 84 5.58 2.93 9.37
CA LYS A 84 4.22 2.80 8.82
C LYS A 84 4.05 1.47 8.07
N GLN A 85 4.96 1.14 7.14
CA GLN A 85 4.92 -0.10 6.37
C GLN A 85 5.05 -1.35 7.23
N HIS A 86 5.91 -1.32 8.25
CA HIS A 86 6.07 -2.46 9.15
C HIS A 86 4.81 -2.73 9.97
N TRP A 87 4.21 -1.69 10.57
CA TRP A 87 2.98 -1.87 11.35
C TRP A 87 1.81 -2.30 10.47
N SER A 88 1.68 -1.73 9.27
CA SER A 88 0.69 -2.18 8.29
C SER A 88 0.92 -3.66 7.95
N TYR A 89 2.15 -4.08 7.64
CA TYR A 89 2.47 -5.46 7.30
C TYR A 89 2.14 -6.47 8.42
N TRP A 90 2.54 -6.19 9.66
CA TRP A 90 2.33 -7.10 10.78
C TRP A 90 0.87 -7.14 11.28
N ARG A 91 0.08 -6.09 11.03
CA ARG A 91 -1.36 -6.06 11.33
C ARG A 91 -2.24 -6.68 10.25
N ASN A 92 -1.67 -7.20 9.17
CA ASN A 92 -2.36 -8.03 8.19
C ASN A 92 -2.07 -9.52 8.43
N PRO A 93 -2.60 -10.16 9.50
CA PRO A 93 -2.38 -11.57 9.74
C PRO A 93 -3.02 -12.43 8.64
N GLU A 94 -4.16 -12.00 8.08
CA GLU A 94 -4.87 -12.74 7.02
C GLU A 94 -4.02 -12.91 5.77
N TYR A 95 -3.45 -11.80 5.27
CA TYR A 95 -2.54 -11.82 4.12
C TYR A 95 -1.31 -12.72 4.36
N ASN A 96 -0.68 -12.58 5.53
CA ASN A 96 0.52 -13.36 5.86
C ASN A 96 0.19 -14.85 6.06
N ALA A 97 -0.93 -15.17 6.71
CA ALA A 97 -1.36 -16.54 6.97
C ALA A 97 -1.70 -17.29 5.67
N ILE A 98 -2.43 -16.64 4.74
CA ILE A 98 -2.76 -17.24 3.44
C ILE A 98 -1.48 -17.51 2.64
N ARG A 99 -0.51 -16.60 2.67
CA ARG A 99 0.79 -16.80 2.02
C ARG A 99 1.55 -17.99 2.61
N PHE A 100 1.64 -18.11 3.94
CA PHE A 100 2.31 -19.26 4.56
C PHE A 100 1.57 -20.57 4.29
N PHE A 101 0.25 -20.58 4.37
CA PHE A 101 -0.55 -21.77 4.10
C PHE A 101 -0.38 -22.27 2.66
N PHE A 102 -0.53 -21.38 1.68
CA PHE A 102 -0.40 -21.74 0.26
C PHE A 102 1.02 -22.18 -0.10
N THR A 103 2.04 -21.49 0.42
CA THR A 103 3.44 -21.88 0.17
C THR A 103 3.78 -23.25 0.75
N VAL A 104 3.27 -23.60 1.94
CA VAL A 104 3.46 -24.94 2.54
C VAL A 104 2.77 -26.02 1.69
N ILE A 105 1.53 -25.80 1.25
CA ILE A 105 0.82 -26.75 0.39
C ILE A 105 1.57 -26.96 -0.92
N CYS A 106 1.98 -25.90 -1.60
CA CYS A 106 2.72 -26.01 -2.85
C CYS A 106 4.08 -26.70 -2.65
N ALA A 107 4.77 -26.42 -1.55
CA ALA A 107 6.02 -27.09 -1.21
C ALA A 107 5.83 -28.60 -1.00
N LEU A 108 4.74 -29.01 -0.32
CA LEU A 108 4.40 -30.43 -0.14
C LEU A 108 4.03 -31.10 -1.48
N LEU A 109 3.25 -30.43 -2.33
CA LEU A 109 2.89 -30.95 -3.65
C LEU A 109 4.14 -31.17 -4.52
N PHE A 110 4.97 -30.14 -4.71
CA PHE A 110 6.20 -30.29 -5.49
C PHE A 110 7.20 -31.28 -4.85
N GLY A 111 7.28 -31.30 -3.51
CA GLY A 111 8.09 -32.28 -2.78
C GLY A 111 7.62 -33.73 -2.97
N SER A 112 6.31 -33.95 -3.06
CA SER A 112 5.72 -35.28 -3.30
C SER A 112 5.83 -35.72 -4.76
N ILE A 113 5.70 -34.81 -5.72
CA ILE A 113 5.78 -35.10 -7.16
C ILE A 113 7.19 -35.51 -7.57
N PHE A 114 8.21 -34.84 -7.04
CA PHE A 114 9.63 -35.13 -7.34
C PHE A 114 10.29 -36.05 -6.32
N TRP A 115 9.48 -36.74 -5.52
CA TRP A 115 9.96 -37.69 -4.53
C TRP A 115 10.70 -38.86 -5.20
N GLN A 116 11.93 -39.12 -4.77
CA GLN A 116 12.80 -40.20 -5.28
C GLN A 116 13.17 -40.16 -6.78
N MET A 117 12.94 -39.04 -7.48
CA MET A 117 13.28 -38.88 -8.90
C MET A 117 14.79 -39.02 -9.17
N GLY A 118 15.64 -38.62 -8.21
CA GLY A 118 17.10 -38.64 -8.33
C GLY A 118 17.74 -40.03 -8.38
N GLY A 119 17.04 -41.07 -7.91
CA GLY A 119 17.58 -42.44 -7.88
C GLY A 119 17.44 -43.21 -9.20
N LYS A 120 16.76 -42.65 -10.20
CA LYS A 120 16.40 -43.34 -11.46
C LYS A 120 16.89 -42.61 -12.73
N ILE A 121 17.86 -41.70 -12.61
CA ILE A 121 18.36 -40.91 -13.75
C ILE A 121 19.26 -41.81 -14.62
N MET A 122 18.64 -42.54 -15.55
CA MET A 122 19.35 -43.45 -16.47
C MET A 122 19.32 -42.94 -17.91
N LYS A 123 18.33 -42.10 -18.27
CA LYS A 123 18.19 -41.51 -19.62
C LYS A 123 18.34 -40.00 -19.60
N GLN A 124 18.81 -39.44 -20.72
CA GLN A 124 18.90 -37.98 -20.90
C GLN A 124 17.53 -37.28 -20.77
N GLN A 125 16.43 -37.96 -21.11
CA GLN A 125 15.09 -37.44 -20.90
C GLN A 125 14.75 -37.26 -19.41
N ASP A 126 15.19 -38.18 -18.55
CA ASP A 126 14.94 -38.09 -17.10
C ASP A 126 15.67 -36.89 -16.50
N PHE A 127 16.88 -36.60 -17.00
CA PHE A 127 17.64 -35.41 -16.63
C PHE A 127 16.95 -34.11 -17.07
N LEU A 128 16.45 -34.04 -18.30
CA LEU A 128 15.68 -32.89 -18.80
C LEU A 128 14.38 -32.68 -18.02
N ASN A 129 13.69 -33.77 -17.64
CA ASN A 129 12.48 -33.72 -16.83
C ASN A 129 12.77 -33.15 -15.42
N VAL A 130 13.88 -33.55 -14.80
CA VAL A 130 14.30 -33.00 -13.50
C VAL A 130 14.62 -31.51 -13.61
N MET A 131 15.42 -31.07 -14.60
CA MET A 131 15.71 -29.64 -14.76
C MET A 131 14.45 -28.82 -15.06
N GLY A 132 13.58 -29.30 -15.94
CA GLY A 132 12.30 -28.65 -16.27
C GLY A 132 11.37 -28.55 -15.05
N SER A 133 11.36 -29.57 -14.20
CA SER A 133 10.60 -29.54 -12.95
C SER A 133 11.10 -28.51 -11.94
N MET A 134 12.41 -28.39 -11.77
CA MET A 134 13.00 -27.40 -10.88
C MET A 134 12.69 -25.99 -11.37
N PHE A 135 12.79 -25.76 -12.69
CA PHE A 135 12.46 -24.48 -13.30
C PHE A 135 10.98 -24.10 -13.12
N THR A 136 10.06 -25.05 -13.33
CA THR A 136 8.62 -24.80 -13.15
C THR A 136 8.27 -24.55 -11.68
N ALA A 137 8.87 -25.27 -10.73
CA ALA A 137 8.66 -25.05 -9.30
C ALA A 137 9.14 -23.66 -8.85
N VAL A 138 10.34 -23.24 -9.25
CA VAL A 138 10.90 -21.92 -8.92
C VAL A 138 10.05 -20.80 -9.53
N THR A 139 9.69 -20.93 -10.81
CA THR A 139 8.89 -19.93 -11.52
C THR A 139 7.49 -19.82 -10.89
N PHE A 140 6.85 -20.95 -10.60
CA PHE A 140 5.53 -20.97 -9.98
C PHE A 140 5.52 -20.32 -8.60
N LEU A 141 6.45 -20.67 -7.71
CA LEU A 141 6.55 -20.07 -6.37
C LEU A 141 6.85 -18.56 -6.44
N GLY A 142 7.71 -18.15 -7.39
CA GLY A 142 8.04 -16.74 -7.63
C GLY A 142 6.82 -15.93 -8.08
N VAL A 143 6.09 -16.42 -9.07
CA VAL A 143 4.89 -15.75 -9.60
C VAL A 143 3.78 -15.66 -8.56
N ASN A 144 3.50 -16.73 -7.81
CA ASN A 144 2.47 -16.72 -6.76
C ASN A 144 2.83 -15.81 -5.58
N SER A 145 4.11 -15.74 -5.22
CA SER A 145 4.57 -14.80 -4.19
C SER A 145 4.44 -13.35 -4.66
N ALA A 146 4.75 -13.06 -5.92
CA ALA A 146 4.63 -11.73 -6.50
C ALA A 146 3.17 -11.27 -6.67
N SER A 147 2.28 -12.15 -7.15
CA SER A 147 0.87 -11.85 -7.36
C SER A 147 0.16 -11.52 -6.04
N SER A 148 0.53 -12.18 -4.94
CA SER A 148 -0.02 -11.90 -3.61
C SER A 148 0.29 -10.48 -3.12
N VAL A 149 1.43 -9.91 -3.51
CA VAL A 149 1.87 -8.56 -3.08
C VAL A 149 1.14 -7.45 -3.87
N GLN A 150 0.69 -7.73 -5.09
CA GLN A 150 0.04 -6.73 -5.97
C GLN A 150 -1.16 -6.00 -5.36
N PRO A 151 -2.16 -6.66 -4.75
CA PRO A 151 -3.31 -5.96 -4.16
C PRO A 151 -2.89 -5.07 -2.98
N VAL A 152 -1.97 -5.54 -2.14
CA VAL A 152 -1.46 -4.79 -0.98
C VAL A 152 -0.72 -3.53 -1.46
N VAL A 153 0.17 -3.66 -2.45
CA VAL A 153 0.90 -2.53 -3.03
C VAL A 153 -0.04 -1.61 -3.82
N GLY A 154 -1.07 -2.14 -4.48
CA GLY A 154 -2.06 -1.34 -5.22
C GLY A 154 -2.81 -0.36 -4.32
N ILE A 155 -3.24 -0.83 -3.14
CA ILE A 155 -3.90 0.01 -2.13
C ILE A 155 -2.93 1.06 -1.58
N GLU A 156 -1.74 0.65 -1.15
CA GLU A 156 -0.74 1.57 -0.58
C GLU A 156 -0.23 2.61 -1.61
N ARG A 157 -0.14 2.24 -2.90
CA ARG A 157 0.25 3.16 -3.98
C ARG A 157 -0.74 4.32 -4.14
N SER A 158 -2.03 4.05 -3.96
CA SER A 158 -3.06 5.11 -4.00
C SER A 158 -2.90 6.12 -2.84
N VAL A 159 -2.53 5.62 -1.65
CA VAL A 159 -2.21 6.45 -0.48
C VAL A 159 -0.92 7.26 -0.74
N PHE A 160 0.13 6.62 -1.25
CA PHE A 160 1.41 7.26 -1.56
C PHE A 160 1.26 8.44 -2.53
N TYR A 161 0.51 8.29 -3.62
CA TYR A 161 0.31 9.38 -4.57
C TYR A 161 -0.38 10.60 -3.95
N ARG A 162 -1.31 10.37 -3.03
CA ARG A 162 -1.97 11.44 -2.28
C ARG A 162 -1.03 12.12 -1.30
N GLU A 163 -0.28 11.33 -0.53
CA GLU A 163 0.68 11.87 0.44
C GLU A 163 1.79 12.68 -0.25
N ARG A 164 2.22 12.23 -1.44
CA ARG A 164 3.15 12.98 -2.29
C ARG A 164 2.54 14.26 -2.87
N ALA A 165 1.28 14.21 -3.32
CA ALA A 165 0.58 15.41 -3.82
C ALA A 165 0.38 16.46 -2.71
N ALA A 166 0.30 16.04 -1.44
CA ALA A 166 0.27 16.91 -0.27
C ALA A 166 1.65 17.44 0.15
N GLY A 167 2.74 17.02 -0.51
CA GLY A 167 4.10 17.48 -0.22
C GLY A 167 4.70 16.92 1.08
N LEU A 168 4.20 15.78 1.59
CA LEU A 168 4.63 15.24 2.89
C LEU A 168 6.04 14.62 2.89
N TYR A 169 6.48 14.00 1.79
CA TYR A 169 7.82 13.38 1.66
C TYR A 169 8.19 13.08 0.21
N PHE A 170 9.48 12.86 -0.06
CA PHE A 170 9.99 12.51 -1.40
C PHE A 170 9.81 11.02 -1.74
N ALA A 171 9.86 10.66 -3.03
CA ALA A 171 9.59 9.28 -3.48
C ALA A 171 10.67 8.26 -3.03
N LEU A 172 11.92 8.68 -2.89
CA LEU A 172 13.04 7.81 -2.53
C LEU A 172 12.91 7.22 -1.11
N PRO A 173 12.60 8.00 -0.05
CA PRO A 173 12.34 7.46 1.28
C PRO A 173 11.32 6.32 1.31
N TYR A 174 10.24 6.42 0.53
CA TYR A 174 9.22 5.37 0.43
C TYR A 174 9.76 4.11 -0.26
N ALA A 175 10.51 4.26 -1.36
CA ALA A 175 11.13 3.14 -2.06
C ALA A 175 12.14 2.41 -1.17
N LEU A 176 12.98 3.14 -0.43
CA LEU A 176 13.95 2.59 0.50
C LEU A 176 13.27 1.89 1.69
N ALA A 177 12.17 2.45 2.19
CA ALA A 177 11.40 1.84 3.27
C ALA A 177 10.74 0.52 2.83
N GLN A 178 10.30 0.42 1.58
CA GLN A 178 9.64 -0.80 1.08
C GLN A 178 10.60 -1.99 0.93
N VAL A 179 11.90 -1.73 0.71
CA VAL A 179 12.94 -2.76 0.56
C VAL A 179 13.47 -3.25 1.91
N ASN A 180 13.47 -2.39 2.92
CA ASN A 180 14.04 -2.70 4.23
C ASN A 180 12.94 -3.17 5.20
N HIS A 181 13.20 -4.22 5.99
CA HIS A 181 12.28 -4.67 7.05
C HIS A 181 12.88 -4.37 8.44
N PRO A 182 12.21 -3.63 9.34
CA PRO A 182 12.82 -3.23 10.61
C PRO A 182 12.70 -4.33 11.66
N ARG A 183 13.80 -4.64 12.35
CA ARG A 183 13.79 -5.34 13.66
C ARG A 183 14.03 -4.42 14.87
N ALA A 184 14.28 -3.12 14.68
CA ALA A 184 14.88 -2.30 15.75
C ALA A 184 14.16 -0.99 16.15
N LEU A 185 13.01 -0.63 15.58
CA LEU A 185 12.40 0.69 15.83
C LEU A 185 11.43 0.77 17.03
N LYS A 186 11.21 -0.31 17.79
CA LYS A 186 10.17 -0.34 18.84
C LYS A 186 10.40 0.57 20.05
N ARG A 187 11.61 1.14 20.26
CA ARG A 187 11.94 1.73 21.57
C ARG A 187 12.23 3.24 21.59
N LYS A 188 12.37 3.92 20.44
CA LYS A 188 12.86 5.31 20.43
C LYS A 188 11.85 6.40 20.02
N SER A 189 10.68 6.05 19.45
CA SER A 189 9.70 7.08 19.04
C SER A 189 8.74 7.52 20.14
N ARG A 190 8.48 6.68 21.15
CA ARG A 190 7.42 6.95 22.15
C ARG A 190 7.84 8.00 23.21
N THR A 191 9.13 8.22 23.42
CA THR A 191 9.65 9.16 24.44
C THR A 191 9.98 10.55 23.90
N THR A 192 10.33 10.70 22.61
CA THR A 192 10.70 12.02 22.07
C THR A 192 9.49 12.94 21.85
N ILE A 193 8.30 12.38 21.63
CA ILE A 193 7.07 13.15 21.36
C ILE A 193 6.58 13.91 22.61
N TYR A 194 6.81 13.38 23.82
CA TYR A 194 6.41 14.06 25.06
C TYR A 194 7.39 15.16 25.50
N GLN A 195 8.62 15.16 24.99
CA GLN A 195 9.66 16.10 25.45
C GLN A 195 9.73 17.40 24.65
N SER A 196 9.16 17.48 23.44
CA SER A 196 9.14 18.74 22.67
C SER A 196 8.05 19.72 23.08
N HIS A 197 7.15 19.35 24.01
CA HIS A 197 6.11 20.23 24.54
C HIS A 197 6.53 21.02 25.79
N SER A 198 7.77 20.87 26.28
CA SER A 198 8.26 21.50 27.52
C SER A 198 9.24 22.65 27.31
N CYS A 199 9.49 23.12 26.08
CA CYS A 199 10.35 24.27 25.83
C CYS A 199 9.54 25.37 25.14
N CYS A 200 8.81 26.10 25.97
CA CYS A 200 8.36 27.46 25.70
C CYS A 200 9.38 28.44 26.28
#